data_AF-A0AA40AY73-F1
#
_entry.id   AF-A0AA40AY73-F1
#
_cell.length_a   1.000
_cell.length_b   1.000
_cell.length_c   1.000
_cell.angle_alpha   90.00
_cell.angle_beta   90.00
_cell.angle_gamma   90.00
#
_symmetry.space_group_name_H-M   'P 1'
#
loop_
_entity.id
_entity.type
_entity.pdbx_description
1 polymer ?
#
loop_
_entity_poly.entity_id
_entity_poly.type
_entity_poly.pdbx_seq_one_letter_code
_entity_poly.pdbx_strand_id
1 'polypeptide(L)'
;IWGNPELAFHEKIAHDAICNFFDSLRKESLDVTVSRAQYEMETCFVIEGKILGNLADGSPPRTVVFNAEYDALPRVGHACGHNLIACASVAAFIGCWTALKESGKPGAVRLLGTPAEEGGGGKLKLLEKGAYHSVNACLMAHPGALVSDADLRAVSITRSLASQKLDVTFQGQTAHAGLKPWDGRNALDALVASHISIALLRQQFKPSIRVNGIVKPEEDPQKRGAANMIPDSMRAEYSIRAETKEDLEDVRQKVTNCFKSGAQAIGCKARATACKLPEKPYLDLRANKVICGLFTKYMNDLGAKTVDRLAEITDDPGAATDQGNVSIECPAMQAAFFIDSDGAFNHQKRFAEAAGTRDAFDRAMACGKGLAAAGYRVLTDDQIAADIDAEFQEMVGALQLQSADLSSACEDQLGSQPATSPSLRALQDSLAPLLLDLTLGEPGAQAAALSSLGGGELALYGSDQRGS
;
A
#
# COMPACT_ATOMS: atom_id res chain seq x y z
N ILE A 1 11.50 0.49 -22.40
CA ILE A 1 10.38 0.64 -21.44
C ILE A 1 9.07 0.85 -22.22
N TRP A 2 8.75 2.04 -22.73
CA TRP A 2 7.45 2.32 -23.39
C TRP A 2 6.97 1.27 -24.42
N GLY A 3 7.83 0.90 -25.37
CA GLY A 3 7.47 -0.06 -26.43
C GLY A 3 7.33 -1.53 -25.99
N ASN A 4 7.63 -1.86 -24.73
CA ASN A 4 7.51 -3.20 -24.16
C ASN A 4 6.82 -3.11 -22.80
N PRO A 5 5.51 -2.80 -22.75
CA PRO A 5 4.79 -2.67 -21.49
C PRO A 5 4.66 -4.03 -20.78
N GLU A 6 4.97 -4.06 -19.49
CA GLU A 6 4.92 -5.25 -18.65
C GLU A 6 4.07 -5.00 -17.41
N LEU A 7 3.31 -6.01 -16.97
CA LEU A 7 2.36 -5.86 -15.87
C LEU A 7 3.06 -5.90 -14.50
N ALA A 8 2.32 -5.46 -13.48
CA ALA A 8 2.68 -5.59 -12.07
C ALA A 8 3.37 -6.93 -11.73
N PHE A 9 4.57 -6.85 -11.13
CA PHE A 9 5.47 -7.95 -10.76
C PHE A 9 6.08 -8.76 -11.90
N HIS A 10 5.90 -8.32 -13.15
CA HIS A 10 6.43 -8.97 -14.35
C HIS A 10 7.28 -8.02 -15.22
N GLU A 11 7.69 -6.87 -14.68
CA GLU A 11 8.40 -5.76 -15.35
C GLU A 11 9.89 -6.03 -15.58
N LYS A 12 10.23 -7.21 -16.12
CA LYS A 12 11.61 -7.68 -16.27
C LYS A 12 12.40 -6.89 -17.30
N ILE A 13 11.81 -6.59 -18.46
CA ILE A 13 12.44 -5.81 -19.53
C ILE A 13 12.70 -4.37 -19.04
N ALA A 14 11.73 -3.75 -18.36
CA ALA A 14 11.92 -2.40 -17.83
C ALA A 14 13.01 -2.35 -16.75
N HIS A 15 12.95 -3.27 -15.78
CA HIS A 15 13.99 -3.47 -14.76
C HIS A 15 15.37 -3.65 -15.39
N ASP A 16 15.51 -4.61 -16.29
CA ASP A 16 16.81 -4.94 -16.89
C ASP A 16 17.34 -3.81 -17.76
N ALA A 17 16.48 -3.09 -18.49
CA ALA A 17 16.89 -1.95 -19.28
C ALA A 17 17.52 -0.85 -18.41
N ILE A 18 16.91 -0.51 -17.27
CA ILE A 18 17.43 0.51 -16.35
C ILE A 18 18.74 0.03 -15.72
N CYS A 19 18.78 -1.19 -15.18
CA CYS A 19 19.99 -1.70 -14.54
C CYS A 19 21.16 -1.86 -15.55
N ASN A 20 20.89 -2.36 -16.76
CA ASN A 20 21.90 -2.49 -17.83
C ASN A 20 22.45 -1.13 -18.25
N PHE A 21 21.59 -0.10 -18.30
CA PHE A 21 22.02 1.26 -18.57
C PHE A 21 23.03 1.74 -17.51
N PHE A 22 22.74 1.57 -16.22
CA PHE A 22 23.69 1.95 -15.16
C PHE A 22 24.94 1.07 -15.11
N ASP A 23 24.85 -0.22 -15.42
CA ASP A 23 26.03 -1.09 -15.56
C ASP A 23 26.97 -0.60 -16.67
N SER A 24 26.43 -0.06 -17.76
CA SER A 24 27.23 0.53 -18.84
C SER A 24 27.93 1.82 -18.38
N LEU A 25 27.24 2.65 -17.59
CA LEU A 25 27.75 3.93 -17.09
C LEU A 25 28.75 3.79 -15.92
N ARG A 26 28.66 2.69 -15.15
CA ARG A 26 29.61 2.38 -14.07
C ARG A 26 31.05 2.35 -14.58
N LYS A 27 31.26 1.88 -15.81
CA LYS A 27 32.58 1.79 -16.44
C LYS A 27 33.14 3.15 -16.88
N GLU A 28 32.29 4.17 -17.00
CA GLU A 28 32.65 5.41 -17.70
C GLU A 28 32.87 6.62 -16.78
N SER A 29 32.32 6.68 -15.55
CA SER A 29 32.65 7.73 -14.55
C SER A 29 31.72 7.82 -13.34
N LEU A 30 30.52 7.22 -13.38
CA LEU A 30 29.49 7.50 -12.37
C LEU A 30 29.79 6.91 -10.98
N ASP A 31 30.55 5.82 -10.87
CA ASP A 31 30.91 5.19 -9.59
C ASP A 31 29.71 4.93 -8.68
N VAL A 32 28.77 4.12 -9.19
CA VAL A 32 27.55 3.71 -8.49
C VAL A 32 27.50 2.20 -8.33
N THR A 33 26.78 1.74 -7.31
CA THR A 33 26.45 0.33 -7.12
C THR A 33 25.10 0.03 -7.75
N VAL A 34 24.99 -1.08 -8.48
CA VAL A 34 23.75 -1.58 -9.07
C VAL A 34 23.40 -2.91 -8.41
N SER A 35 22.30 -2.93 -7.67
CA SER A 35 21.79 -4.11 -6.97
C SER A 35 20.43 -4.50 -7.54
N ARG A 36 20.34 -5.69 -8.13
CA ARG A 36 19.12 -6.24 -8.75
C ARG A 36 18.36 -7.14 -7.78
N ALA A 37 17.09 -7.40 -8.05
CA ALA A 37 16.23 -8.30 -7.28
C ALA A 37 16.31 -8.07 -5.75
N GLN A 38 16.13 -6.81 -5.34
CA GLN A 38 16.21 -6.42 -3.92
C GLN A 38 14.88 -6.60 -3.20
N TYR A 39 14.94 -6.64 -1.86
CA TYR A 39 13.75 -6.67 -0.98
C TYR A 39 12.75 -7.80 -1.32
N GLU A 40 13.26 -8.98 -1.66
CA GLU A 40 12.47 -10.17 -2.02
C GLU A 40 11.54 -9.96 -3.23
N MET A 41 11.88 -9.02 -4.11
CA MET A 41 11.08 -8.69 -5.28
C MET A 41 11.94 -8.74 -6.53
N GLU A 42 11.64 -9.69 -7.43
CA GLU A 42 12.47 -10.00 -8.61
C GLU A 42 12.70 -8.76 -9.50
N THR A 43 11.67 -7.94 -9.66
CA THR A 43 11.69 -6.74 -10.51
C THR A 43 12.00 -5.45 -9.74
N CYS A 44 12.49 -5.53 -8.49
CA CYS A 44 12.99 -4.38 -7.74
C CYS A 44 14.51 -4.24 -7.90
N PHE A 45 15.00 -3.00 -8.06
CA PHE A 45 16.43 -2.69 -8.04
C PHE A 45 16.76 -1.54 -7.09
N VAL A 46 18.03 -1.46 -6.70
CA VAL A 46 18.62 -0.33 -5.98
C VAL A 46 19.86 0.11 -6.74
N ILE A 47 19.90 1.36 -7.17
CA ILE A 47 21.11 1.98 -7.71
C ILE A 47 21.53 3.08 -6.74
N GLU A 48 22.75 3.02 -6.24
CA GLU A 48 23.19 3.90 -5.14
C GLU A 48 24.58 4.48 -5.42
N GLY A 49 24.69 5.80 -5.25
CA GLY A 49 25.95 6.53 -5.15
C GLY A 49 26.08 7.09 -3.73
N LYS A 50 27.25 6.97 -3.11
CA LYS A 50 27.48 7.39 -1.73
C LYS A 50 28.85 8.01 -1.52
N ILE A 51 28.89 9.11 -0.79
CA ILE A 51 30.11 9.69 -0.21
C ILE A 51 30.07 9.50 1.30
N LEU A 52 31.07 8.79 1.83
CA LEU A 52 31.23 8.55 3.25
C LEU A 52 31.75 9.80 3.98
N GLY A 53 31.45 9.88 5.28
CA GLY A 53 31.83 11.00 6.14
C GLY A 53 30.78 11.21 7.22
N ASN A 54 30.92 12.27 7.99
CA ASN A 54 29.88 12.76 8.90
C ASN A 54 29.49 14.18 8.47
N LEU A 55 28.27 14.59 8.80
CA LEU A 55 27.85 15.98 8.67
C LEU A 55 28.57 16.86 9.71
N ALA A 56 28.42 18.17 9.59
CA ALA A 56 29.10 19.13 10.46
C ALA A 56 28.77 18.97 11.95
N ASP A 57 27.57 18.48 12.25
CA ASP A 57 27.08 18.18 13.60
C ASP A 57 27.48 16.78 14.11
N GLY A 58 28.23 16.01 13.32
CA GLY A 58 28.67 14.65 13.63
C GLY A 58 27.65 13.56 13.29
N SER A 59 26.47 13.91 12.77
CA SER A 59 25.43 12.96 12.35
C SER A 59 25.84 12.18 11.07
N PRO A 60 25.25 11.00 10.81
CA PRO A 60 25.53 10.24 9.60
C PRO A 60 25.07 11.00 8.33
N PRO A 61 25.65 10.71 7.16
CA PRO A 61 25.26 11.34 5.92
C PRO A 61 23.78 11.10 5.58
N ARG A 62 23.14 12.14 5.04
CA ARG A 62 21.74 12.07 4.61
C ARG A 62 21.57 11.19 3.37
N THR A 63 20.39 10.58 3.24
CA THR A 63 20.02 9.77 2.07
C THR A 63 18.77 10.32 1.39
N VAL A 64 18.87 10.59 0.09
CA VAL A 64 17.73 10.94 -0.77
C VAL A 64 17.42 9.78 -1.71
N VAL A 65 16.14 9.42 -1.80
CA VAL A 65 15.63 8.36 -2.67
C VAL A 65 14.78 8.97 -3.78
N PHE A 66 14.98 8.52 -5.02
CA PHE A 66 14.09 8.74 -6.15
C PHE A 66 13.37 7.45 -6.50
N ASN A 67 12.03 7.44 -6.44
CA ASN A 67 11.23 6.25 -6.77
C ASN A 67 11.00 6.17 -8.27
N ALA A 68 11.31 5.03 -8.88
CA ALA A 68 11.10 4.75 -10.29
C ALA A 68 10.03 3.67 -10.46
N GLU A 69 8.84 4.07 -10.91
CA GLU A 69 7.79 3.13 -11.33
C GLU A 69 7.95 2.78 -12.81
N TYR A 70 7.55 1.57 -13.19
CA TYR A 70 7.71 1.08 -14.57
C TYR A 70 6.77 -0.08 -14.91
N ASP A 71 5.75 -0.35 -14.10
CA ASP A 71 4.67 -1.26 -14.45
C ASP A 71 3.70 -0.63 -15.45
N ALA A 72 2.97 -1.49 -16.15
CA ALA A 72 1.99 -1.12 -17.14
C ALA A 72 0.64 -1.76 -16.85
N LEU A 73 -0.38 -1.27 -17.54
CA LEU A 73 -1.76 -1.73 -17.39
C LEU A 73 -2.14 -2.76 -18.46
N PRO A 74 -3.01 -3.72 -18.13
CA PRO A 74 -3.54 -4.67 -19.09
C PRO A 74 -4.21 -3.96 -20.28
N ARG A 75 -3.89 -4.41 -21.50
CA ARG A 75 -4.47 -3.97 -22.79
C ARG A 75 -4.14 -2.53 -23.22
N VAL A 76 -3.83 -1.62 -22.30
CA VAL A 76 -3.60 -0.20 -22.61
C VAL A 76 -2.14 0.22 -22.48
N GLY A 77 -1.24 -0.65 -22.00
CA GLY A 77 0.19 -0.36 -21.90
C GLY A 77 0.49 0.64 -20.79
N HIS A 78 1.50 1.51 -20.98
CA HIS A 78 1.84 2.57 -20.01
C HIS A 78 0.84 3.74 -20.05
N ALA A 79 -0.47 3.44 -19.91
CA ALA A 79 -1.52 4.43 -19.90
C ALA A 79 -1.54 5.29 -18.63
N CYS A 80 -0.72 4.99 -17.62
CA CYS A 80 -0.46 5.87 -16.48
C CYS A 80 0.90 6.60 -16.60
N GLY A 81 1.65 6.35 -17.67
CA GLY A 81 2.91 7.01 -17.96
C GLY A 81 4.09 6.59 -17.06
N HIS A 82 4.07 5.40 -16.47
CA HIS A 82 5.15 4.93 -15.59
C HIS A 82 6.50 4.86 -16.31
N ASN A 83 6.52 4.67 -17.64
CA ASN A 83 7.75 4.82 -18.42
C ASN A 83 8.41 6.20 -18.28
N LEU A 84 7.62 7.27 -18.12
CA LEU A 84 8.11 8.63 -17.89
C LEU A 84 8.50 8.85 -16.43
N ILE A 85 7.82 8.22 -15.47
CA ILE A 85 8.21 8.24 -14.04
C ILE A 85 9.62 7.65 -13.89
N ALA A 86 9.86 6.47 -14.48
CA ALA A 86 11.19 5.88 -14.53
C ALA A 86 12.23 6.84 -15.15
N CYS A 87 11.90 7.50 -16.28
CA CYS A 87 12.83 8.42 -16.94
C CYS A 87 13.13 9.65 -16.07
N ALA A 88 12.12 10.26 -15.45
CA ALA A 88 12.29 11.40 -14.56
C ALA A 88 13.16 11.06 -13.35
N SER A 89 12.92 9.91 -12.72
CA SER A 89 13.68 9.45 -11.55
C SER A 89 15.12 9.06 -11.90
N VAL A 90 15.34 8.43 -13.06
CA VAL A 90 16.70 8.17 -13.59
C VAL A 90 17.46 9.49 -13.79
N ALA A 91 16.81 10.48 -14.43
CA ALA A 91 17.41 11.80 -14.63
C ALA A 91 17.69 12.52 -13.30
N ALA A 92 16.76 12.42 -12.34
CA ALA A 92 16.90 12.99 -11.01
C ALA A 92 18.09 12.40 -10.25
N PHE A 93 18.21 11.07 -10.26
CA PHE A 93 19.33 10.35 -9.67
C PHE A 93 20.67 10.80 -10.26
N ILE A 94 20.80 10.77 -11.60
CA ILE A 94 22.05 11.13 -12.26
C ILE A 94 22.43 12.57 -11.94
N GLY A 95 21.51 13.52 -12.09
CA GLY A 95 21.78 14.93 -11.82
C GLY A 95 22.16 15.20 -10.36
N CYS A 96 21.43 14.60 -9.42
CA CYS A 96 21.69 14.77 -7.99
C CYS A 96 23.02 14.15 -7.58
N TRP A 97 23.30 12.92 -8.02
CA TRP A 97 24.53 12.21 -7.70
C TRP A 97 25.76 12.88 -8.31
N THR A 98 25.69 13.32 -9.57
CA THR A 98 26.80 14.05 -10.20
C THR A 98 27.10 15.34 -9.44
N ALA A 99 26.08 16.14 -9.08
CA ALA A 99 26.28 17.36 -8.30
C ALA A 99 26.86 17.08 -6.90
N LEU A 100 26.38 16.03 -6.22
CA LEU A 100 26.92 15.62 -4.92
C LEU A 100 28.39 15.20 -5.05
N LYS A 101 28.71 14.39 -6.06
CA LYS A 101 30.06 13.91 -6.35
C LYS A 101 31.05 15.06 -6.60
N GLU A 102 30.65 16.04 -7.41
CA GLU A 102 31.46 17.23 -7.67
C GLU A 102 31.65 18.10 -6.43
N SER A 103 30.64 18.19 -5.56
CA SER A 103 30.73 18.97 -4.32
C SER A 103 31.62 18.33 -3.25
N GLY A 104 31.85 17.01 -3.32
CA GLY A 104 32.58 16.24 -2.30
C GLY A 104 31.90 16.15 -0.94
N LYS A 105 30.66 16.62 -0.80
CA LYS A 105 29.92 16.58 0.48
C LYS A 105 29.46 15.16 0.82
N PRO A 106 29.46 14.75 2.11
CA PRO A 106 28.92 13.47 2.53
C PRO A 106 27.43 13.36 2.21
N GLY A 107 27.00 12.20 1.69
CA GLY A 107 25.59 11.93 1.39
C GLY A 107 25.41 10.67 0.55
N ALA A 108 24.17 10.19 0.45
CA ALA A 108 23.79 9.09 -0.42
C ALA A 108 22.61 9.49 -1.31
N VAL A 109 22.70 9.13 -2.58
CA VAL A 109 21.61 9.26 -3.56
C VAL A 109 21.25 7.85 -3.99
N ARG A 110 19.96 7.51 -3.95
CA ARG A 110 19.43 6.20 -4.32
C ARG A 110 18.34 6.34 -5.36
N LEU A 111 18.43 5.58 -6.44
CA LEU A 111 17.32 5.29 -7.34
C LEU A 111 16.73 3.94 -6.94
N LEU A 112 15.48 3.95 -6.49
CA LEU A 112 14.78 2.76 -6.05
C LEU A 112 13.77 2.34 -7.12
N GLY A 113 13.90 1.13 -7.64
CA GLY A 113 12.92 0.55 -8.55
C GLY A 113 11.69 0.07 -7.79
N THR A 114 10.53 0.66 -8.07
CA THR A 114 9.27 0.43 -7.36
C THR A 114 8.23 -0.16 -8.32
N PRO A 115 8.24 -1.48 -8.56
CA PRO A 115 7.30 -2.13 -9.49
C PRO A 115 5.88 -2.19 -8.91
N ALA A 116 4.91 -2.61 -9.72
CA ALA A 116 3.55 -2.97 -9.28
C ALA A 116 2.74 -1.91 -8.52
N GLU A 117 2.86 -0.62 -8.88
CA GLU A 117 2.07 0.46 -8.26
C GLU A 117 0.57 0.35 -8.57
N GLU A 118 0.17 -0.09 -9.77
CA GLU A 118 -1.23 -0.05 -10.26
C GLU A 118 -2.21 -1.00 -9.52
N GLY A 119 -1.71 -1.73 -8.53
CA GLY A 119 -2.55 -2.56 -7.66
C GLY A 119 -1.80 -3.65 -6.91
N GLY A 120 -0.49 -3.82 -7.13
CA GLY A 120 0.32 -4.76 -6.37
C GLY A 120 0.78 -4.23 -5.02
N GLY A 121 0.82 -2.91 -4.84
CA GLY A 121 1.40 -2.27 -3.66
C GLY A 121 2.89 -2.56 -3.55
N GLY A 122 3.65 -2.30 -4.62
CA GLY A 122 5.08 -2.57 -4.60
C GLY A 122 5.79 -1.81 -3.50
N LYS A 123 5.54 -0.50 -3.35
CA LYS A 123 6.19 0.30 -2.30
C LYS A 123 5.79 -0.14 -0.91
N LEU A 124 4.56 -0.61 -0.72
CA LEU A 124 4.10 -1.25 0.52
C LEU A 124 4.96 -2.47 0.90
N LYS A 125 5.23 -3.36 -0.05
CA LYS A 125 6.10 -4.53 0.17
C LYS A 125 7.54 -4.12 0.42
N LEU A 126 8.04 -3.11 -0.30
CA LEU A 126 9.39 -2.57 -0.10
C LEU A 126 9.55 -1.91 1.28
N LEU A 127 8.52 -1.20 1.76
CA LEU A 127 8.45 -0.62 3.10
C LEU A 127 8.59 -1.70 4.18
N GLU A 128 7.84 -2.79 4.08
CA GLU A 128 7.92 -3.92 5.02
C GLU A 128 9.30 -4.57 5.09
N LYS A 129 10.08 -4.45 4.02
CA LYS A 129 11.44 -4.99 3.90
C LYS A 129 12.52 -3.95 4.19
N GLY A 130 12.15 -2.76 4.66
CA GLY A 130 13.06 -1.72 5.11
C GLY A 130 13.73 -0.90 3.99
N ALA A 131 13.15 -0.87 2.78
CA ALA A 131 13.72 -0.13 1.66
C ALA A 131 13.85 1.38 1.88
N TYR A 132 13.02 1.92 2.78
CA TYR A 132 12.95 3.33 3.11
C TYR A 132 13.49 3.65 4.53
N HIS A 133 14.12 2.69 5.20
CA HIS A 133 14.76 2.95 6.49
C HIS A 133 15.89 3.99 6.35
N SER A 134 15.91 4.95 7.28
CA SER A 134 16.91 6.02 7.33
C SER A 134 16.99 6.88 6.06
N VAL A 135 15.86 7.04 5.36
CA VAL A 135 15.72 7.97 4.23
C VAL A 135 15.31 9.34 4.76
N ASN A 136 16.05 10.38 4.36
CA ASN A 136 15.75 11.77 4.75
C ASN A 136 14.77 12.44 3.80
N ALA A 137 14.72 12.02 2.52
CA ALA A 137 13.67 12.45 1.62
C ALA A 137 13.44 11.43 0.48
N CYS A 138 12.18 11.24 0.11
CA CYS A 138 11.75 10.44 -1.03
C CYS A 138 11.01 11.29 -2.06
N LEU A 139 11.57 11.37 -3.27
CA LEU A 139 11.10 12.27 -4.33
C LEU A 139 10.65 11.47 -5.56
N MET A 140 9.53 11.87 -6.17
CA MET A 140 9.13 11.39 -7.50
C MET A 140 8.24 12.41 -8.21
N ALA A 141 8.00 12.19 -9.50
CA ALA A 141 7.07 12.98 -10.29
C ALA A 141 6.24 12.07 -11.20
N HIS A 142 4.94 12.35 -11.30
CA HIS A 142 3.96 11.56 -12.02
C HIS A 142 3.39 12.34 -13.23
N PRO A 143 3.30 11.75 -14.43
CA PRO A 143 2.69 12.43 -15.57
C PRO A 143 1.16 12.49 -15.44
N GLY A 144 0.58 13.62 -15.83
CA GLY A 144 -0.86 13.83 -15.97
C GLY A 144 -1.18 14.50 -17.30
N ALA A 145 -2.47 14.55 -17.63
CA ALA A 145 -2.95 15.27 -18.82
C ALA A 145 -2.76 16.79 -18.65
N LEU A 146 -2.66 17.52 -19.76
CA LEU A 146 -2.68 18.99 -19.73
C LEU A 146 -3.89 19.51 -18.94
N VAL A 147 -3.64 20.55 -18.16
CA VAL A 147 -4.64 21.29 -17.41
C VAL A 147 -5.06 22.54 -18.17
N SER A 148 -6.00 23.31 -17.62
CA SER A 148 -6.52 24.55 -18.23
C SER A 148 -5.43 25.56 -18.62
N ASP A 149 -4.33 25.62 -17.89
CA ASP A 149 -3.15 26.44 -18.19
C ASP A 149 -2.14 25.66 -19.07
N ALA A 150 -2.15 25.92 -20.38
CA ALA A 150 -1.29 25.23 -21.36
C ALA A 150 0.22 25.47 -21.16
N ASP A 151 0.60 26.55 -20.49
CA ASP A 151 2.00 26.87 -20.20
C ASP A 151 2.48 26.18 -18.92
N LEU A 152 1.57 25.75 -18.05
CA LEU A 152 1.93 25.05 -16.83
C LEU A 152 2.59 23.71 -17.16
N ARG A 153 3.75 23.46 -16.54
CA ARG A 153 4.54 22.24 -16.76
C ARG A 153 4.41 21.26 -15.61
N ALA A 154 4.31 21.75 -14.38
CA ALA A 154 4.14 20.90 -13.21
C ALA A 154 3.41 21.60 -12.07
N VAL A 155 2.93 20.79 -11.14
CA VAL A 155 2.48 21.20 -9.80
C VAL A 155 3.23 20.35 -8.77
N SER A 156 3.76 20.99 -7.72
CA SER A 156 4.61 20.29 -6.76
C SER A 156 3.83 19.59 -5.65
N ILE A 157 2.71 20.16 -5.21
CA ILE A 157 1.84 19.57 -4.19
C ILE A 157 0.66 18.87 -4.86
N THR A 158 0.72 17.54 -4.84
CA THR A 158 -0.40 16.68 -5.20
C THR A 158 -1.02 16.04 -3.96
N ARG A 159 -2.28 15.62 -4.07
CA ARG A 159 -2.95 14.78 -3.08
C ARG A 159 -3.36 13.47 -3.74
N SER A 160 -3.48 12.42 -2.94
CA SER A 160 -4.08 11.15 -3.36
C SER A 160 -5.08 10.69 -2.33
N LEU A 161 -6.06 9.90 -2.77
CA LEU A 161 -7.02 9.24 -1.91
C LEU A 161 -6.38 8.04 -1.21
N ALA A 162 -6.81 7.81 0.03
CA ALA A 162 -6.66 6.51 0.66
C ALA A 162 -7.65 5.52 0.02
N SER A 163 -7.21 4.28 -0.24
CA SER A 163 -8.08 3.27 -0.82
C SER A 163 -7.78 1.85 -0.37
N GLN A 164 -8.81 1.01 -0.32
CA GLN A 164 -8.67 -0.42 -0.05
C GLN A 164 -9.71 -1.22 -0.83
N LYS A 165 -9.27 -2.37 -1.36
CA LYS A 165 -10.16 -3.37 -1.93
C LYS A 165 -10.41 -4.49 -0.90
N LEU A 166 -11.65 -4.93 -0.81
CA LEU A 166 -12.10 -6.00 0.07
C LEU A 166 -12.67 -7.14 -0.76
N ASP A 167 -12.16 -8.35 -0.53
CA ASP A 167 -12.78 -9.60 -0.96
C ASP A 167 -13.77 -10.06 0.11
N VAL A 168 -15.01 -10.33 -0.29
CA VAL A 168 -16.07 -10.78 0.61
C VAL A 168 -16.64 -12.10 0.12
N THR A 169 -16.71 -13.08 1.02
CA THR A 169 -17.33 -14.37 0.79
C THR A 169 -18.44 -14.61 1.81
N PHE A 170 -19.62 -14.92 1.29
CA PHE A 170 -20.76 -15.40 2.08
C PHE A 170 -20.84 -16.92 1.97
N GLN A 171 -21.11 -17.57 3.11
CA GLN A 171 -21.29 -19.01 3.23
C GLN A 171 -22.63 -19.29 3.90
N GLY A 172 -23.48 -20.01 3.18
CA GLY A 172 -24.82 -20.40 3.55
C GLY A 172 -25.00 -21.91 3.48
N GLN A 173 -26.17 -22.34 3.01
CA GLN A 173 -26.55 -23.75 2.93
C GLN A 173 -27.53 -23.95 1.79
N THR A 174 -27.25 -24.95 0.93
CA THR A 174 -28.10 -25.22 -0.23
C THR A 174 -29.40 -25.91 0.18
N ALA A 175 -30.45 -25.66 -0.61
CA ALA A 175 -31.74 -26.33 -0.52
C ALA A 175 -32.45 -26.24 -1.86
N HIS A 176 -33.44 -27.10 -2.09
CA HIS A 176 -34.29 -27.00 -3.27
C HIS A 176 -35.25 -25.82 -3.13
N ALA A 177 -35.10 -24.79 -3.96
CA ALA A 177 -35.78 -23.50 -3.81
C ALA A 177 -37.31 -23.62 -3.84
N GLY A 178 -37.85 -24.56 -4.64
CA GLY A 178 -39.30 -24.78 -4.73
C GLY A 178 -39.90 -25.84 -3.79
N LEU A 179 -39.09 -26.67 -3.13
CA LEU A 179 -39.61 -27.83 -2.37
C LEU A 179 -39.46 -27.63 -0.86
N LYS A 180 -38.27 -27.24 -0.40
CA LYS A 180 -37.95 -27.05 1.02
C LYS A 180 -37.02 -25.85 1.23
N PRO A 181 -37.41 -24.63 0.80
CA PRO A 181 -36.54 -23.46 0.92
C PRO A 181 -36.17 -23.11 2.38
N TRP A 182 -37.00 -23.47 3.35
CA TRP A 182 -36.75 -23.22 4.79
C TRP A 182 -35.57 -24.02 5.37
N ASP A 183 -35.07 -25.05 4.69
CA ASP A 183 -33.86 -25.78 5.08
C ASP A 183 -32.57 -25.08 4.58
N GLY A 184 -32.70 -24.03 3.75
CA GLY A 184 -31.59 -23.31 3.14
C GLY A 184 -31.18 -22.03 3.89
N ARG A 185 -29.96 -21.56 3.59
CA ARG A 185 -29.45 -20.24 4.02
C ARG A 185 -28.87 -19.56 2.78
N ASN A 186 -29.58 -18.58 2.24
CA ASN A 186 -29.31 -18.04 0.93
C ASN A 186 -28.15 -17.02 0.94
N ALA A 187 -26.99 -17.42 0.42
CA ALA A 187 -25.81 -16.57 0.35
C ALA A 187 -26.00 -15.35 -0.58
N LEU A 188 -26.87 -15.45 -1.59
CA LEU A 188 -27.25 -14.30 -2.44
C LEU A 188 -28.06 -13.28 -1.65
N ASP A 189 -29.02 -13.72 -0.86
CA ASP A 189 -29.84 -12.80 -0.04
C ASP A 189 -28.98 -12.10 1.02
N ALA A 190 -27.98 -12.78 1.58
CA ALA A 190 -27.02 -12.18 2.50
C ALA A 190 -26.23 -11.05 1.83
N LEU A 191 -25.73 -11.26 0.61
CA LEU A 191 -25.05 -10.24 -0.19
C LEU A 191 -25.98 -9.07 -0.54
N VAL A 192 -27.23 -9.35 -0.93
CA VAL A 192 -28.23 -8.32 -1.26
C VAL A 192 -28.55 -7.47 -0.03
N ALA A 193 -28.79 -8.09 1.13
CA ALA A 193 -29.04 -7.39 2.39
C ALA A 193 -27.87 -6.47 2.79
N SER A 194 -26.64 -6.96 2.64
CA SER A 194 -25.43 -6.15 2.85
C SER A 194 -25.32 -5.00 1.86
N HIS A 195 -25.60 -5.23 0.57
CA HIS A 195 -25.55 -4.19 -0.45
C HIS A 195 -26.57 -3.09 -0.19
N ILE A 196 -27.80 -3.45 0.22
CA ILE A 196 -28.83 -2.49 0.62
C ILE A 196 -28.37 -1.68 1.83
N SER A 197 -27.79 -2.33 2.85
CA SER A 197 -27.25 -1.65 4.02
C SER A 197 -26.15 -0.64 3.66
N ILE A 198 -25.24 -1.00 2.74
CA ILE A 198 -24.21 -0.08 2.21
C ILE A 198 -24.86 1.05 1.42
N ALA A 199 -25.90 0.77 0.62
CA ALA A 199 -26.61 1.79 -0.16
C ALA A 199 -27.28 2.82 0.75
N LEU A 200 -27.87 2.39 1.88
CA LEU A 200 -28.45 3.29 2.88
C LEU A 200 -27.37 4.10 3.61
N LEU A 201 -26.25 3.45 3.97
CA LEU A 201 -25.11 4.08 4.66
C LEU A 201 -24.49 5.25 3.87
N ARG A 202 -24.67 5.29 2.54
CA ARG A 202 -24.14 6.37 1.69
C ARG A 202 -24.64 7.76 2.10
N GLN A 203 -25.82 7.88 2.69
CA GLN A 203 -26.31 9.17 3.19
C GLN A 203 -25.45 9.71 4.35
N GLN A 204 -24.79 8.84 5.11
CA GLN A 204 -23.94 9.18 6.25
C GLN A 204 -22.45 9.30 5.89
N PHE A 205 -22.10 9.17 4.60
CA PHE A 205 -20.75 9.37 4.12
C PHE A 205 -20.48 10.84 3.79
N LYS A 206 -19.22 11.26 3.98
CA LYS A 206 -18.73 12.53 3.43
C LYS A 206 -18.84 12.49 1.89
N PRO A 207 -19.07 13.65 1.24
CA PRO A 207 -19.19 13.73 -0.21
C PRO A 207 -18.00 13.19 -1.01
N SER A 208 -16.82 13.05 -0.41
CA SER A 208 -15.61 12.51 -1.05
C SER A 208 -15.42 11.00 -0.91
N ILE A 209 -16.20 10.32 -0.06
CA ILE A 209 -16.12 8.87 0.11
C ILE A 209 -16.79 8.14 -1.06
N ARG A 210 -16.16 7.08 -1.55
CA ARG A 210 -16.73 6.17 -2.55
C ARG A 210 -16.67 4.74 -2.07
N VAL A 211 -17.78 4.03 -2.18
CA VAL A 211 -17.88 2.58 -1.96
C VAL A 211 -18.58 1.95 -3.16
N ASN A 212 -17.84 1.14 -3.89
CA ASN A 212 -18.30 0.46 -5.11
C ASN A 212 -18.07 -1.04 -4.93
N GLY A 213 -18.90 -1.88 -5.55
CA GLY A 213 -18.68 -3.32 -5.50
C GLY A 213 -19.24 -4.06 -6.69
N ILE A 214 -18.73 -5.25 -6.91
CA ILE A 214 -19.12 -6.17 -7.97
C ILE A 214 -19.30 -7.58 -7.40
N VAL A 215 -20.21 -8.34 -8.00
CA VAL A 215 -20.31 -9.78 -7.74
C VAL A 215 -19.22 -10.48 -8.54
N LYS A 216 -18.42 -11.34 -7.89
CA LYS A 216 -17.42 -12.15 -8.58
C LYS A 216 -18.06 -13.41 -9.15
N PRO A 217 -17.67 -13.81 -10.38
CA PRO A 217 -18.12 -15.09 -10.92
C PRO A 217 -17.58 -16.24 -10.06
N GLU A 218 -18.35 -17.32 -9.96
CA GLU A 218 -17.84 -18.58 -9.40
C GLU A 218 -16.88 -19.22 -10.41
N GLU A 219 -15.64 -19.40 -9.95
CA GLU A 219 -14.51 -19.89 -10.74
C GLU A 219 -14.64 -21.39 -10.99
N ASP A 220 -15.21 -22.14 -10.04
CA ASP A 220 -15.49 -23.56 -10.18
C ASP A 220 -16.86 -23.77 -10.85
N PRO A 221 -16.91 -24.25 -12.11
CA PRO A 221 -18.18 -24.46 -12.80
C PRO A 221 -19.11 -25.42 -12.06
N GLN A 222 -18.58 -26.34 -11.24
CA GLN A 222 -19.36 -27.30 -10.46
C GLN A 222 -20.05 -26.65 -9.25
N LYS A 223 -19.58 -25.50 -8.79
CA LYS A 223 -20.17 -24.72 -7.69
C LYS A 223 -21.13 -23.65 -8.15
N ARG A 224 -21.31 -23.50 -9.47
CA ARG A 224 -22.29 -22.55 -10.01
C ARG A 224 -23.69 -23.00 -9.63
N GLY A 225 -24.44 -22.10 -9.00
CA GLY A 225 -25.84 -22.34 -8.66
C GLY A 225 -26.77 -22.35 -9.87
N ALA A 226 -28.00 -22.83 -9.66
CA ALA A 226 -29.11 -22.75 -10.60
C ALA A 226 -30.29 -22.03 -9.94
N ALA A 227 -31.18 -21.42 -10.73
CA ALA A 227 -32.29 -20.62 -10.20
C ALA A 227 -33.27 -21.43 -9.32
N ASN A 228 -33.31 -22.75 -9.47
CA ASN A 228 -34.12 -23.67 -8.65
C ASN A 228 -33.37 -24.20 -7.41
N MET A 229 -32.16 -23.72 -7.13
CA MET A 229 -31.34 -24.06 -5.97
C MET A 229 -31.03 -22.82 -5.15
N ILE A 230 -31.10 -22.93 -3.82
CA ILE A 230 -30.63 -21.86 -2.92
C ILE A 230 -29.10 -21.81 -2.97
N PRO A 231 -28.48 -20.67 -3.31
CA PRO A 231 -27.02 -20.52 -3.31
C PRO A 231 -26.45 -20.64 -1.90
N ASP A 232 -25.45 -21.50 -1.73
CA ASP A 232 -24.71 -21.68 -0.48
C ASP A 232 -23.40 -20.89 -0.43
N SER A 233 -22.96 -20.30 -1.55
CA SER A 233 -21.81 -19.41 -1.58
C SER A 233 -22.01 -18.25 -2.54
N MET A 234 -21.54 -17.07 -2.15
CA MET A 234 -21.46 -15.89 -3.01
C MET A 234 -20.18 -15.11 -2.70
N ARG A 235 -19.52 -14.63 -3.76
CA ARG A 235 -18.30 -13.82 -3.68
C ARG A 235 -18.54 -12.45 -4.27
N ALA A 236 -17.97 -11.42 -3.65
CA ALA A 236 -18.00 -10.05 -4.14
C ALA A 236 -16.66 -9.37 -3.85
N GLU A 237 -16.33 -8.33 -4.63
CA GLU A 237 -15.26 -7.39 -4.30
C GLU A 237 -15.84 -6.00 -4.16
N TYR A 238 -15.36 -5.29 -3.14
CA TYR A 238 -15.70 -3.90 -2.89
C TYR A 238 -14.44 -3.05 -2.85
N SER A 239 -14.48 -1.87 -3.47
CA SER A 239 -13.46 -0.84 -3.35
C SER A 239 -13.99 0.29 -2.48
N ILE A 240 -13.18 0.72 -1.51
CA ILE A 240 -13.43 1.88 -0.67
C ILE A 240 -12.37 2.94 -1.00
N ARG A 241 -12.80 4.19 -1.17
CA ARG A 241 -11.93 5.36 -1.32
C ARG A 241 -12.35 6.46 -0.36
N ALA A 242 -11.39 7.12 0.26
CA ALA A 242 -11.60 8.25 1.15
C ALA A 242 -10.45 9.26 1.04
N GLU A 243 -10.67 10.50 1.45
CA GLU A 243 -9.64 11.54 1.40
C GLU A 243 -8.49 11.31 2.36
N THR A 244 -8.73 10.63 3.48
CA THR A 244 -7.71 10.35 4.49
C THR A 244 -7.78 8.89 4.92
N LYS A 245 -6.67 8.38 5.44
CA LYS A 245 -6.56 7.07 6.07
C LYS A 245 -7.60 6.86 7.17
N GLU A 246 -7.87 7.88 7.96
CA GLU A 246 -8.81 7.81 9.09
C GLU A 246 -10.24 7.61 8.58
N ASP A 247 -10.65 8.38 7.57
CA ASP A 247 -11.94 8.21 6.92
C ASP A 247 -12.05 6.84 6.23
N LEU A 248 -10.96 6.35 5.63
CA LEU A 248 -10.92 5.00 5.03
C LEU A 248 -11.17 3.93 6.09
N GLU A 249 -10.52 4.03 7.25
CA GLU A 249 -10.65 3.07 8.35
C GLU A 249 -12.08 3.04 8.91
N ASP A 250 -12.66 4.21 9.20
CA ASP A 250 -14.04 4.33 9.68
C ASP A 250 -15.04 3.73 8.67
N VAL A 251 -14.93 4.08 7.39
CA VAL A 251 -15.82 3.56 6.35
C VAL A 251 -15.63 2.06 6.17
N ARG A 252 -14.40 1.57 6.21
CA ARG A 252 -14.10 0.13 6.15
C ARG A 252 -14.77 -0.63 7.27
N GLN A 253 -14.74 -0.11 8.49
CA GLN A 253 -15.39 -0.75 9.63
C GLN A 253 -16.91 -0.77 9.45
N LYS A 254 -17.52 0.34 9.03
CA LYS A 254 -18.96 0.43 8.76
C LYS A 254 -19.41 -0.52 7.64
N VAL A 255 -18.67 -0.55 6.52
CA VAL A 255 -18.93 -1.46 5.40
C VAL A 255 -18.79 -2.93 5.82
N THR A 256 -17.76 -3.24 6.61
CA THR A 256 -17.56 -4.59 7.18
C THR A 256 -18.73 -4.99 8.08
N ASN A 257 -19.27 -4.06 8.87
CA ASN A 257 -20.45 -4.30 9.69
C ASN A 257 -21.69 -4.57 8.83
N CYS A 258 -21.86 -3.91 7.69
CA CYS A 258 -22.93 -4.23 6.73
C CYS A 258 -22.82 -5.67 6.17
N PHE A 259 -21.60 -6.16 5.92
CA PHE A 259 -21.38 -7.55 5.50
C PHE A 259 -21.77 -8.54 6.61
N LYS A 260 -21.36 -8.26 7.85
CA LYS A 260 -21.69 -9.08 9.02
C LYS A 260 -23.20 -9.10 9.30
N SER A 261 -23.86 -7.95 9.25
CA SER A 261 -25.30 -7.84 9.53
C SER A 261 -26.15 -8.53 8.47
N GLY A 262 -25.83 -8.35 7.17
CA GLY A 262 -26.53 -9.02 6.08
C GLY A 262 -26.40 -10.54 6.16
N ALA A 263 -25.21 -11.05 6.50
CA ALA A 263 -25.02 -12.48 6.75
C ALA A 263 -25.83 -12.98 7.95
N GLN A 264 -25.78 -12.26 9.07
CA GLN A 264 -26.48 -12.63 10.30
C GLN A 264 -28.00 -12.68 10.09
N ALA A 265 -28.58 -11.72 9.37
CA ALA A 265 -30.02 -11.66 9.10
C ALA A 265 -30.53 -12.92 8.37
N ILE A 266 -29.70 -13.54 7.53
CA ILE A 266 -30.03 -14.73 6.74
C ILE A 266 -29.55 -16.04 7.41
N GLY A 267 -28.83 -15.95 8.53
CA GLY A 267 -28.19 -17.10 9.17
C GLY A 267 -26.95 -17.61 8.43
N CYS A 268 -26.38 -16.82 7.52
CA CYS A 268 -25.12 -17.10 6.83
C CYS A 268 -23.91 -16.66 7.66
N LYS A 269 -22.71 -17.06 7.22
CA LYS A 269 -21.44 -16.51 7.66
C LYS A 269 -20.88 -15.58 6.59
N ALA A 270 -20.28 -14.46 6.98
CA ALA A 270 -19.52 -13.59 6.09
C ALA A 270 -18.05 -13.55 6.52
N ARG A 271 -17.17 -13.58 5.53
CA ARG A 271 -15.75 -13.25 5.69
C ARG A 271 -15.41 -12.13 4.72
N ALA A 272 -15.10 -10.96 5.26
CA ALA A 272 -14.53 -9.84 4.52
C ALA A 272 -13.03 -9.75 4.85
N THR A 273 -12.18 -9.77 3.84
CA THR A 273 -10.73 -9.62 3.98
C THR A 273 -10.23 -8.60 2.98
N ALA A 274 -9.07 -7.99 3.23
CA ALA A 274 -8.39 -7.25 2.18
C ALA A 274 -8.17 -8.15 0.95
N CYS A 275 -8.23 -7.56 -0.24
CA CYS A 275 -7.83 -8.25 -1.46
C CYS A 275 -6.36 -8.69 -1.35
N LYS A 276 -6.00 -9.79 -2.01
CA LYS A 276 -4.61 -10.29 -1.98
C LYS A 276 -3.60 -9.29 -2.53
N LEU A 277 -4.03 -8.42 -3.45
CA LEU A 277 -3.20 -7.40 -4.07
C LEU A 277 -4.02 -6.09 -4.17
N PRO A 278 -3.71 -5.07 -3.35
CA PRO A 278 -2.80 -5.07 -2.20
C PRO A 278 -3.48 -5.57 -0.91
N GLU A 279 -2.75 -6.33 -0.08
CA GLU A 279 -3.25 -6.80 1.24
C GLU A 279 -3.42 -5.66 2.26
N LYS A 280 -2.71 -4.55 2.04
CA LYS A 280 -2.75 -3.33 2.85
C LYS A 280 -3.37 -2.18 2.05
N PRO A 281 -4.01 -1.21 2.73
CA PRO A 281 -4.58 -0.05 2.08
C PRO A 281 -3.48 0.84 1.47
N TYR A 282 -3.80 1.48 0.36
CA TYR A 282 -3.09 2.68 -0.10
C TYR A 282 -3.53 3.84 0.77
N LEU A 283 -2.58 4.66 1.21
CA LEU A 283 -2.86 5.78 2.10
C LEU A 283 -2.89 7.10 1.33
N ASP A 284 -3.45 8.14 1.97
CA ASP A 284 -3.42 9.49 1.44
C ASP A 284 -1.98 10.02 1.37
N LEU A 285 -1.63 10.64 0.24
CA LEU A 285 -0.33 11.28 0.06
C LEU A 285 -0.23 12.55 0.89
N ARG A 286 0.82 12.61 1.72
CA ARG A 286 1.17 13.75 2.55
C ARG A 286 2.48 14.36 2.08
N ALA A 287 2.37 15.23 1.08
CA ALA A 287 3.53 15.88 0.50
C ALA A 287 4.20 16.84 1.51
N ASN A 288 5.52 16.72 1.69
CA ASN A 288 6.33 17.65 2.46
C ASN A 288 6.50 18.95 1.66
N LYS A 289 5.98 20.05 2.20
CA LYS A 289 5.87 21.34 1.51
C LYS A 289 7.21 22.00 1.33
N VAL A 290 8.17 21.78 2.24
CA VAL A 290 9.54 22.30 2.06
C VAL A 290 10.17 21.71 0.81
N ILE A 291 10.11 20.38 0.62
CA ILE A 291 10.63 19.73 -0.60
C ILE A 291 9.87 20.21 -1.84
N CYS A 292 8.53 20.31 -1.76
CA CYS A 292 7.70 20.79 -2.86
C CYS A 292 8.08 22.22 -3.29
N GLY A 293 8.33 23.12 -2.33
CA GLY A 293 8.77 24.50 -2.61
C GLY A 293 10.14 24.56 -3.29
N LEU A 294 11.08 23.68 -2.90
CA LEU A 294 12.37 23.55 -3.60
C LEU A 294 12.18 23.11 -5.04
N PHE A 295 11.36 22.09 -5.27
CA PHE A 295 11.05 21.61 -6.62
C PHE A 295 10.43 22.73 -7.46
N THR A 296 9.41 23.43 -6.95
CA THR A 296 8.78 24.57 -7.64
C THR A 296 9.80 25.64 -8.00
N LYS A 297 10.66 26.02 -7.04
CA LYS A 297 11.69 27.00 -7.27
C LYS A 297 12.61 26.59 -8.42
N TYR A 298 13.19 25.40 -8.36
CA TYR A 298 14.18 24.98 -9.36
C TYR A 298 13.57 24.68 -10.72
N MET A 299 12.33 24.21 -10.78
CA MET A 299 11.61 24.09 -12.05
C MET A 299 11.43 25.45 -12.72
N ASN A 300 11.04 26.48 -11.95
CA ASN A 300 10.89 27.84 -12.48
C ASN A 300 12.25 28.45 -12.88
N ASP A 301 13.32 28.22 -12.12
CA ASP A 301 14.68 28.65 -12.49
C ASP A 301 15.15 28.00 -13.81
N LEU A 302 14.66 26.78 -14.13
CA LEU A 302 14.90 26.07 -15.39
C LEU A 302 13.97 26.51 -16.53
N GLY A 303 13.09 27.49 -16.30
CA GLY A 303 12.11 27.98 -17.28
C GLY A 303 10.88 27.08 -17.45
N ALA A 304 10.69 26.09 -16.59
CA ALA A 304 9.51 25.22 -16.60
C ALA A 304 8.48 25.74 -15.58
N LYS A 305 7.51 26.53 -16.07
CA LYS A 305 6.45 27.14 -15.26
C LYS A 305 5.80 26.10 -14.34
N THR A 306 5.98 26.28 -13.03
CA THR A 306 5.55 25.34 -11.99
C THR A 306 4.96 26.11 -10.83
N VAL A 307 3.91 25.56 -10.22
CA VAL A 307 3.23 26.14 -9.05
C VAL A 307 3.15 25.13 -7.93
N ASP A 308 2.95 25.61 -6.70
CA ASP A 308 2.78 24.71 -5.56
C ASP A 308 1.42 24.04 -5.57
N ARG A 309 0.35 24.80 -5.85
CA ARG A 309 -1.03 24.35 -5.78
C ARG A 309 -1.78 24.65 -7.07
N LEU A 310 -2.58 23.69 -7.50
CA LEU A 310 -3.55 23.83 -8.58
C LEU A 310 -4.86 23.19 -8.12
N ALA A 311 -5.96 23.95 -8.06
CA ALA A 311 -7.22 23.44 -7.49
C ALA A 311 -7.70 22.14 -8.15
N GLU A 312 -7.56 22.02 -9.47
CA GLU A 312 -7.91 20.82 -10.25
C GLU A 312 -7.15 19.55 -9.83
N ILE A 313 -6.03 19.68 -9.09
CA ILE A 313 -5.16 18.57 -8.67
C ILE A 313 -5.05 18.47 -7.14
N THR A 314 -4.97 19.61 -6.45
CA THR A 314 -4.81 19.68 -5.01
C THR A 314 -6.15 19.60 -4.27
N ASP A 315 -7.26 20.03 -4.89
CA ASP A 315 -8.58 20.03 -4.25
C ASP A 315 -9.46 18.87 -4.73
N ASP A 316 -9.10 18.22 -5.84
CA ASP A 316 -9.69 16.96 -6.32
C ASP A 316 -8.64 15.84 -6.36
N PRO A 317 -8.38 15.14 -5.23
CA PRO A 317 -7.31 14.16 -5.12
C PRO A 317 -7.46 12.94 -6.03
N GLY A 318 -8.67 12.65 -6.57
CA GLY A 318 -8.99 11.69 -7.62
C GLY A 318 -8.43 10.25 -7.53
N ALA A 319 -7.11 10.10 -7.67
CA ALA A 319 -6.35 8.86 -7.76
C ALA A 319 -5.81 8.38 -6.40
N ALA A 320 -5.36 7.13 -6.33
CA ALA A 320 -4.71 6.55 -5.16
C ALA A 320 -3.35 5.99 -5.59
N THR A 321 -2.33 6.14 -4.75
CA THR A 321 -0.97 5.67 -5.04
C THR A 321 -0.33 5.12 -3.77
N ASP A 322 0.54 4.11 -3.91
CA ASP A 322 1.29 3.57 -2.77
C ASP A 322 2.45 4.49 -2.32
N GLN A 323 2.71 5.60 -3.01
CA GLN A 323 3.57 6.68 -2.52
C GLN A 323 3.01 7.35 -1.26
N GLY A 324 1.68 7.34 -1.08
CA GLY A 324 1.07 7.82 0.17
C GLY A 324 1.55 7.02 1.39
N ASN A 325 1.78 5.72 1.23
CA ASN A 325 2.37 4.88 2.27
C ASN A 325 3.83 5.25 2.57
N VAL A 326 4.61 5.67 1.57
CA VAL A 326 5.97 6.15 1.81
C VAL A 326 5.97 7.47 2.56
N SER A 327 5.01 8.36 2.25
CA SER A 327 4.94 9.71 2.83
C SER A 327 4.62 9.77 4.33
N ILE A 328 4.21 8.64 4.93
CA ILE A 328 4.04 8.53 6.39
C ILE A 328 5.26 7.92 7.08
N GLU A 329 6.19 7.34 6.33
CA GLU A 329 7.38 6.63 6.85
C GLU A 329 8.64 7.50 6.76
N CYS A 330 8.73 8.36 5.74
CA CYS A 330 9.77 9.38 5.63
C CYS A 330 9.24 10.63 4.91
N PRO A 331 9.94 11.78 5.01
CA PRO A 331 9.57 12.97 4.25
C PRO A 331 9.51 12.67 2.75
N ALA A 332 8.39 12.94 2.11
CA ALA A 332 8.21 12.57 0.71
C ALA A 332 7.46 13.64 -0.10
N MET A 333 7.66 13.62 -1.42
CA MET A 333 6.82 14.36 -2.37
C MET A 333 6.54 13.52 -3.61
N GLN A 334 5.41 13.81 -4.25
CA GLN A 334 5.08 13.39 -5.61
C GLN A 334 4.56 14.60 -6.36
N ALA A 335 5.37 15.16 -7.26
CA ALA A 335 4.90 16.20 -8.17
C ALA A 335 4.00 15.59 -9.25
N ALA A 336 3.13 16.40 -9.86
CA ALA A 336 2.52 16.07 -11.14
C ALA A 336 3.10 16.94 -12.24
N PHE A 337 3.38 16.37 -13.41
CA PHE A 337 3.83 17.10 -14.59
C PHE A 337 2.97 16.76 -15.80
N PHE A 338 2.78 17.73 -16.69
CA PHE A 338 1.69 17.64 -17.66
C PHE A 338 2.20 17.38 -19.08
N ILE A 339 1.67 16.34 -19.71
CA ILE A 339 1.98 15.94 -21.09
C ILE A 339 0.79 16.20 -22.02
N ASP A 340 1.07 16.49 -23.29
CA ASP A 340 0.03 16.64 -24.30
C ASP A 340 -0.51 15.26 -24.73
N SER A 341 -1.75 14.99 -24.34
CA SER A 341 -2.43 13.72 -24.54
C SER A 341 -3.68 13.81 -25.42
N ASP A 342 -3.85 14.91 -26.16
CA ASP A 342 -5.05 15.15 -27.00
C ASP A 342 -6.36 14.95 -26.22
N GLY A 343 -6.42 15.50 -25.00
CA GLY A 343 -7.57 15.42 -24.10
C GLY A 343 -7.78 14.05 -23.42
N ALA A 344 -6.92 13.07 -23.65
CA ALA A 344 -6.99 11.78 -22.95
C ALA A 344 -6.42 11.88 -21.53
N PHE A 345 -7.02 11.15 -20.60
CA PHE A 345 -6.53 11.05 -19.22
C PHE A 345 -5.81 9.73 -18.97
N ASN A 346 -5.11 9.64 -17.84
CA ASN A 346 -4.50 8.39 -17.37
C ASN A 346 -5.48 7.22 -17.46
N HIS A 347 -4.93 6.03 -17.75
CA HIS A 347 -5.63 4.76 -17.97
C HIS A 347 -6.39 4.67 -19.32
N GLN A 348 -6.27 5.67 -20.18
CA GLN A 348 -6.78 5.63 -21.55
C GLN A 348 -5.67 5.31 -22.56
N LYS A 349 -6.01 4.57 -23.63
CA LYS A 349 -5.04 4.17 -24.67
C LYS A 349 -4.31 5.36 -25.31
N ARG A 350 -5.01 6.46 -25.59
CA ARG A 350 -4.41 7.69 -26.15
C ARG A 350 -3.37 8.32 -25.21
N PHE A 351 -3.58 8.23 -23.89
CA PHE A 351 -2.58 8.69 -22.93
C PHE A 351 -1.32 7.82 -22.99
N ALA A 352 -1.46 6.50 -23.17
CA ALA A 352 -0.31 5.61 -23.37
C ALA A 352 0.48 5.99 -24.63
N GLU A 353 -0.20 6.33 -25.72
CA GLU A 353 0.43 6.80 -26.97
C GLU A 353 1.18 8.11 -26.74
N ALA A 354 0.56 9.07 -26.05
CA ALA A 354 1.17 10.35 -25.65
C ALA A 354 2.41 10.17 -24.77
N ALA A 355 2.37 9.24 -23.82
CA ALA A 355 3.49 8.93 -22.93
C ALA A 355 4.72 8.34 -23.66
N GLY A 356 4.56 7.92 -24.91
CA GLY A 356 5.66 7.47 -25.78
C GLY A 356 6.30 8.56 -26.62
N THR A 357 5.77 9.79 -26.58
CA THR A 357 6.24 10.88 -27.44
C THR A 357 7.56 11.48 -26.95
N ARG A 358 8.28 12.12 -27.88
CA ARG A 358 9.52 12.84 -27.55
C ARG A 358 9.27 14.04 -26.63
N ASP A 359 8.19 14.77 -26.86
CA ASP A 359 7.79 15.91 -26.01
C ASP A 359 7.53 15.45 -24.56
N ALA A 360 6.77 14.37 -24.37
CA ALA A 360 6.52 13.81 -23.04
C ALA A 360 7.81 13.37 -22.34
N PHE A 361 8.76 12.78 -23.07
CA PHE A 361 10.09 12.46 -22.56
C PHE A 361 10.88 13.71 -22.14
N ASP A 362 10.90 14.76 -22.97
CA ASP A 362 11.64 15.99 -22.67
C ASP A 362 11.03 16.73 -21.45
N ARG A 363 9.71 16.65 -21.25
CA ARG A 363 9.03 17.13 -20.03
C ARG A 363 9.42 16.33 -18.80
N ALA A 364 9.45 15.00 -18.89
CA ALA A 364 9.92 14.14 -17.81
C ALA A 364 11.40 14.44 -17.45
N MET A 365 12.24 14.74 -18.44
CA MET A 365 13.63 15.17 -18.23
C MET A 365 13.71 16.52 -17.51
N ALA A 366 12.84 17.48 -17.83
CA ALA A 366 12.77 18.76 -17.12
C ALA A 366 12.40 18.54 -15.64
N CYS A 367 11.39 17.71 -15.38
CA CYS A 367 11.01 17.34 -14.01
C CYS A 367 12.13 16.63 -13.26
N GLY A 368 12.83 15.70 -13.90
CA GLY A 368 14.00 15.03 -13.32
C GLY A 368 15.08 16.03 -12.87
N LYS A 369 15.33 17.09 -13.64
CA LYS A 369 16.28 18.16 -13.24
C LYS A 369 15.80 18.93 -12.02
N GLY A 370 14.51 19.27 -11.94
CA GLY A 370 13.92 19.91 -10.76
C GLY A 370 14.04 19.03 -9.50
N LEU A 371 13.73 17.74 -9.63
CA LEU A 371 13.88 16.75 -8.55
C LEU A 371 15.35 16.61 -8.12
N ALA A 372 16.29 16.57 -9.07
CA ALA A 372 17.72 16.51 -8.78
C ALA A 372 18.20 17.70 -7.94
N ALA A 373 17.79 18.90 -8.33
CA ALA A 373 18.17 20.13 -7.62
C ALA A 373 17.59 20.17 -6.20
N ALA A 374 16.30 19.80 -6.04
CA ALA A 374 15.68 19.68 -4.73
C ALA A 374 16.41 18.65 -3.85
N GLY A 375 16.63 17.43 -4.36
CA GLY A 375 17.35 16.38 -3.65
C GLY A 375 18.77 16.78 -3.24
N TYR A 376 19.50 17.48 -4.11
CA TYR A 376 20.83 17.99 -3.78
C TYR A 376 20.80 18.99 -2.60
N ARG A 377 19.78 19.84 -2.49
CA ARG A 377 19.62 20.74 -1.35
C ARG A 377 19.32 20.01 -0.06
N VAL A 378 18.46 19.00 -0.08
CA VAL A 378 18.20 18.14 1.09
C VAL A 378 19.51 17.56 1.64
N LEU A 379 20.40 17.11 0.76
CA LEU A 379 21.67 16.50 1.16
C LEU A 379 22.66 17.52 1.71
N THR A 380 22.66 18.75 1.22
CA THR A 380 23.80 19.66 1.35
C THR A 380 23.54 20.94 2.15
N ASP A 381 22.29 21.18 2.56
CA ASP A 381 21.84 22.32 3.34
C ASP A 381 21.18 21.85 4.63
N ASP A 382 21.83 22.15 5.76
CA ASP A 382 21.41 21.66 7.08
C ASP A 382 20.13 22.33 7.57
N GLN A 383 19.88 23.59 7.22
CA GLN A 383 18.65 24.26 7.61
C GLN A 383 17.47 23.70 6.84
N ILE A 384 17.62 23.49 5.54
CA ILE A 384 16.58 22.85 4.71
C ILE A 384 16.24 21.46 5.25
N ALA A 385 17.24 20.66 5.60
CA ALA A 385 17.01 19.34 6.16
C ALA A 385 16.26 19.40 7.50
N ALA A 386 16.62 20.34 8.39
CA ALA A 386 15.94 20.54 9.66
C ALA A 386 14.47 20.97 9.46
N ASP A 387 14.19 21.85 8.50
CA ASP A 387 12.83 22.30 8.18
C ASP A 387 11.96 21.15 7.63
N ILE A 388 12.55 20.29 6.78
CA ILE A 388 11.90 19.08 6.25
C ILE A 388 11.54 18.13 7.38
N ASP A 389 12.50 17.84 8.27
CA ASP A 389 12.31 16.94 9.40
C ASP A 389 11.26 17.50 10.37
N ALA A 390 11.29 18.80 10.67
CA ALA A 390 10.31 19.45 11.53
C ALA A 390 8.88 19.33 10.98
N GLU A 391 8.66 19.64 9.70
CA GLU A 391 7.35 19.49 9.06
C GLU A 391 6.87 18.03 9.08
N PHE A 392 7.77 17.08 8.84
CA PHE A 392 7.42 15.66 8.85
C PHE A 392 7.03 15.19 10.26
N GLN A 393 7.77 15.59 11.30
CA GLN A 393 7.43 15.24 12.68
C GLN A 393 6.10 15.85 13.13
N GLU A 394 5.78 17.08 12.72
CA GLU A 394 4.48 17.69 12.99
C GLU A 394 3.34 16.87 12.36
N MET A 395 3.50 16.47 11.10
CA MET A 395 2.53 15.67 10.37
C MET A 395 2.32 14.27 10.99
N VAL A 396 3.41 13.58 11.37
CA VAL A 396 3.33 12.26 12.03
C VAL A 396 2.76 12.38 13.44
N GLY A 397 3.11 13.43 14.19
CA GLY A 397 2.56 13.70 15.52
C GLY A 397 1.05 13.89 15.48
N ALA A 398 0.54 14.64 14.50
CA ALA A 398 -0.90 14.84 14.30
C ALA A 398 -1.65 13.52 14.01
N LEU A 399 -1.04 12.60 13.25
CA LEU A 399 -1.59 11.27 12.98
C LEU A 399 -1.72 10.41 14.24
N GLN A 400 -0.69 10.41 15.07
CA GLN A 400 -0.67 9.61 16.29
C GLN A 400 -1.76 10.05 17.26
N LEU A 401 -1.96 11.37 17.42
CA LEU A 401 -3.02 11.93 18.25
C LEU A 401 -4.42 11.52 17.75
N GLN A 402 -4.67 11.63 16.45
CA GLN A 402 -5.96 11.23 15.86
C GLN A 402 -6.24 9.73 16.00
N SER A 403 -5.21 8.89 15.90
CA SER A 403 -5.36 7.44 16.09
C SER A 403 -5.71 7.07 17.53
N ALA A 404 -5.16 7.79 18.51
CA ALA A 404 -5.47 7.61 19.93
C ALA A 404 -6.94 7.97 20.22
N ASP A 405 -7.44 9.07 19.64
CA ASP A 405 -8.84 9.49 19.78
C ASP A 405 -9.84 8.49 19.19
N LEU A 406 -9.52 7.87 18.04
CA LEU A 406 -10.36 6.81 17.47
C LEU A 406 -10.36 5.55 18.32
N SER A 407 -9.22 5.20 18.93
CA SER A 407 -9.12 4.04 19.82
C SER A 407 -9.90 4.26 21.13
N SER A 408 -9.79 5.45 21.74
CA SER A 408 -10.52 5.79 22.97
C SER A 408 -12.03 5.92 22.73
N ALA A 409 -12.46 6.47 21.59
CA ALA A 409 -13.87 6.49 21.21
C ALA A 409 -14.45 5.08 20.98
N CYS A 410 -13.62 4.13 20.51
CA CYS A 410 -14.03 2.75 20.36
C CYS A 410 -14.11 2.01 21.71
N GLU A 411 -13.25 2.36 22.67
CA GLU A 411 -13.30 1.85 24.04
C GLU A 411 -14.49 2.44 24.84
N ASP A 412 -14.80 3.73 24.67
CA ASP A 412 -15.93 4.39 25.33
C ASP A 412 -17.30 3.97 24.74
N GLN A 413 -17.37 3.55 23.47
CA GLN A 413 -18.55 2.91 22.90
C GLN A 413 -18.70 1.42 23.29
N LEU A 414 -17.71 0.85 23.96
CA LEU A 414 -17.81 -0.41 24.71
C LEU A 414 -18.11 -0.14 26.20
N GLY A 415 -18.93 0.87 26.47
CA GLY A 415 -19.51 1.12 27.78
C GLY A 415 -20.53 0.05 28.20
N SER A 416 -20.10 -0.82 29.11
CA SER A 416 -20.91 -1.56 30.10
C SER A 416 -21.92 -2.62 29.59
N GLN A 417 -21.45 -3.86 29.45
CA GLN A 417 -22.21 -4.98 29.98
C GLN A 417 -21.52 -5.50 31.23
N PRO A 418 -22.22 -5.70 32.36
CA PRO A 418 -21.62 -6.40 33.49
C PRO A 418 -21.39 -7.85 33.04
N ALA A 419 -20.12 -8.24 32.95
CA ALA A 419 -19.75 -9.62 32.75
C ALA A 419 -20.20 -10.43 33.97
N THR A 420 -21.34 -11.12 33.86
CA THR A 420 -21.66 -12.23 34.76
C THR A 420 -20.87 -13.45 34.30
N SER A 421 -19.60 -13.48 34.67
CA SER A 421 -18.77 -14.68 34.69
C SER A 421 -17.94 -14.64 35.98
N PRO A 422 -17.88 -15.73 36.77
CA PRO A 422 -17.27 -15.69 38.09
C PRO A 422 -15.80 -15.30 38.00
N SER A 423 -15.37 -14.39 38.88
CA SER A 423 -13.97 -13.97 38.95
C SER A 423 -13.06 -15.15 39.32
N LEU A 424 -11.81 -15.10 38.84
CA LEU A 424 -10.73 -16.04 39.19
C LEU A 424 -10.45 -16.15 40.71
N ARG A 425 -11.02 -15.25 41.52
CA ARG A 425 -11.04 -15.36 42.99
C ARG A 425 -11.99 -16.44 43.51
N ALA A 426 -13.12 -16.69 42.82
CA ALA A 426 -14.06 -17.74 43.21
C ALA A 426 -13.55 -19.17 42.94
N LEU A 427 -12.55 -19.32 42.05
CA LEU A 427 -11.85 -20.59 41.81
C LEU A 427 -10.69 -20.84 42.79
N GLN A 428 -10.19 -19.80 43.46
CA GLN A 428 -9.15 -19.95 44.50
C GLN A 428 -9.74 -20.33 45.87
N ASP A 429 -10.95 -19.88 46.20
CA ASP A 429 -11.60 -20.19 47.49
C ASP A 429 -12.23 -21.60 47.54
N SER A 430 -12.32 -22.31 46.40
CA SER A 430 -12.89 -23.67 46.31
C SER A 430 -11.85 -24.80 46.41
N LEU A 431 -10.55 -24.49 46.43
CA LEU A 431 -9.48 -25.51 46.46
C LEU A 431 -8.60 -25.44 47.72
N ALA A 432 -8.96 -24.59 48.69
CA ALA A 432 -8.18 -24.38 49.92
C ALA A 432 -8.12 -25.55 50.93
N PRO A 433 -8.97 -26.61 50.94
CA PRO A 433 -8.87 -27.64 51.98
C PRO A 433 -8.14 -28.95 51.58
N LEU A 434 -7.35 -29.01 50.50
CA LEU A 434 -6.66 -30.26 50.12
C LEU A 434 -5.12 -30.23 50.10
N LEU A 435 -4.48 -29.16 50.57
CA LEU A 435 -3.02 -29.11 50.75
C LEU A 435 -2.67 -28.58 52.13
N LEU A 436 -3.03 -29.36 53.14
CA LEU A 436 -2.44 -29.28 54.47
C LEU A 436 -1.78 -30.61 54.78
N ASP A 437 -0.73 -30.95 54.04
CA ASP A 437 0.38 -31.70 54.59
C ASP A 437 1.61 -31.55 53.70
N LEU A 438 2.79 -31.52 54.33
CA LEU A 438 4.13 -31.45 53.72
C LEU A 438 4.68 -30.07 53.36
N THR A 439 4.82 -29.21 54.38
CA THR A 439 6.04 -28.40 54.51
C THR A 439 7.06 -29.17 55.34
N LEU A 440 8.28 -29.35 54.80
CA LEU A 440 9.59 -29.23 55.45
C LEU A 440 10.63 -30.15 54.76
N GLY A 441 11.67 -29.57 54.15
CA GLY A 441 12.88 -30.31 53.78
C GLY A 441 13.64 -29.78 52.55
N GLU A 442 14.71 -29.03 52.84
CA GLU A 442 15.87 -28.57 52.05
C GLU A 442 16.53 -29.57 51.03
N PRO A 443 17.50 -29.11 50.20
CA PRO A 443 17.59 -29.40 48.76
C PRO A 443 18.66 -30.43 48.33
N GLY A 444 18.42 -31.12 47.20
CA GLY A 444 19.46 -31.86 46.48
C GLY A 444 18.95 -32.87 45.46
N ALA A 445 19.69 -32.98 44.35
CA ALA A 445 19.68 -34.04 43.33
C ALA A 445 18.69 -33.95 42.13
N GLN A 446 19.27 -33.51 41.00
CA GLN A 446 19.42 -34.25 39.73
C GLN A 446 18.20 -34.94 39.04
N ALA A 447 18.05 -34.52 37.77
CA ALA A 447 17.94 -35.35 36.55
C ALA A 447 16.71 -36.23 36.28
N ALA A 448 16.16 -36.04 35.06
CA ALA A 448 15.59 -37.01 34.11
C ALA A 448 14.63 -38.10 34.65
N ALA A 449 13.42 -38.27 34.12
CA ALA A 449 13.15 -38.88 32.82
C ALA A 449 11.61 -38.95 32.68
N LEU A 450 11.03 -38.66 31.52
CA LEU A 450 10.62 -39.64 30.51
C LEU A 450 9.81 -40.84 31.05
N SER A 451 8.65 -41.02 30.42
CA SER A 451 7.94 -42.28 30.12
C SER A 451 6.75 -42.70 30.98
N SER A 452 5.75 -43.26 30.27
CA SER A 452 4.48 -43.85 30.71
C SER A 452 3.42 -42.83 31.15
N LEU A 453 2.23 -42.76 30.54
CA LEU A 453 1.31 -43.85 30.27
C LEU A 453 0.47 -43.58 29.02
N GLY A 454 0.60 -44.45 28.02
CA GLY A 454 -0.52 -44.85 27.17
C GLY A 454 -1.06 -46.19 27.67
N GLY A 455 -2.32 -46.50 27.34
CA GLY A 455 -2.83 -47.88 27.32
C GLY A 455 -4.24 -48.08 27.87
N GLY A 456 -5.09 -48.74 27.06
CA GLY A 456 -6.40 -49.31 27.41
C GLY A 456 -7.42 -49.20 26.26
N GLU A 457 -7.29 -49.95 25.16
CA GLU A 457 -7.90 -51.28 24.87
C GLU A 457 -9.45 -51.29 24.85
N LEU A 458 -10.15 -51.83 23.83
CA LEU A 458 -10.24 -53.25 23.50
C LEU A 458 -10.78 -53.53 22.08
N ALA A 459 -10.30 -54.64 21.52
CA ALA A 459 -10.60 -55.23 20.22
C ALA A 459 -11.74 -56.27 20.26
N LEU A 460 -12.33 -56.60 19.09
CA LEU A 460 -12.80 -57.96 18.75
C LEU A 460 -12.70 -58.23 17.22
N TYR A 461 -11.89 -59.24 16.86
CA TYR A 461 -12.01 -60.32 15.84
C TYR A 461 -12.75 -60.06 14.49
N GLY A 462 -12.31 -60.53 13.32
CA GLY A 462 -11.22 -61.43 12.92
C GLY A 462 -11.43 -61.95 11.48
N SER A 463 -10.32 -62.09 10.74
CA SER A 463 -9.99 -63.01 9.62
C SER A 463 -10.93 -63.27 8.42
N ASP A 464 -10.51 -62.74 7.25
CA ASP A 464 -9.92 -63.44 6.09
C ASP A 464 -10.63 -64.59 5.32
N GLN A 465 -10.47 -64.52 3.98
CA GLN A 465 -10.48 -65.56 2.92
C GLN A 465 -11.69 -65.80 1.97
N ARG A 466 -11.35 -65.63 0.67
CA ARG A 466 -11.73 -66.35 -0.58
C ARG A 466 -13.11 -66.16 -1.23
N GLY A 467 -13.05 -65.87 -2.54
CA GLY A 467 -13.62 -66.76 -3.57
C GLY A 467 -14.68 -66.15 -4.50
N SER A 468 -14.38 -66.26 -5.80
CA SER A 468 -15.18 -66.00 -7.03
C SER A 468 -15.57 -64.57 -7.37
#